data_AF-A0A1S8KI86-F1
#
_entry.id   AF-A0A1S8KI86-F1
#
_cell.length_a   1.000
_cell.length_b   1.000
_cell.length_c   1.000
_cell.angle_alpha   90.00
_cell.angle_beta   90.00
_cell.angle_gamma   90.00
#
_symmetry.space_group_name_H-M   'P 1'
#
loop_
_entity.id
_entity.type
_entity.pdbx_description
1 polymer ?
#
loop_
_entity_poly.entity_id
_entity_poly.type
_entity_poly.pdbx_seq_one_letter_code
_entity_poly.pdbx_strand_id
1 'polypeptide(L)'
;ISARYVGEEPLSPMTRSYNDILETILPPEIKVHVLARKKTEQHQVISASQVRKAYLAGQLEKIKYMVPETTYQYLKNKRER
;
A
#
# COMPACT_ATOMS: atom_id res chain seq x y z
N ILE A 1 3.55 18.50 -15.66
CA ILE A 1 3.93 17.47 -14.65
C ILE A 1 5.25 16.86 -15.12
N SER A 2 6.32 16.88 -14.33
CA SER A 2 7.67 16.43 -14.74
C SER A 2 8.14 15.14 -14.06
N ALA A 3 7.42 14.66 -13.05
CA ALA A 3 7.79 13.47 -12.28
C ALA A 3 6.56 12.65 -11.92
N ARG A 4 6.74 11.33 -11.85
CA ARG A 4 5.72 10.37 -11.44
C ARG A 4 6.28 9.49 -10.31
N TYR A 5 5.56 9.44 -9.20
CA TYR A 5 5.92 8.62 -8.04
C TYR A 5 5.00 7.41 -7.97
N VAL A 6 5.60 6.23 -7.89
CA VAL A 6 4.88 4.96 -7.72
C VAL A 6 5.48 4.21 -6.55
N GLY A 7 4.69 3.37 -5.90
CA GLY A 7 5.18 2.48 -4.85
C GLY A 7 5.77 1.21 -5.46
N GLU A 8 6.80 0.67 -4.83
CA GLU A 8 7.25 -0.70 -5.06
C GLU A 8 6.11 -1.68 -4.78
N GLU A 9 5.89 -2.63 -5.68
CA GLU A 9 4.86 -3.64 -5.53
C GLU A 9 5.46 -5.05 -5.65
N PRO A 10 5.94 -5.61 -4.53
CA PRO A 10 6.49 -6.96 -4.52
C PRO A 10 5.43 -8.05 -4.45
N LEU A 11 4.17 -7.70 -4.12
CA LEU A 11 3.12 -8.68 -3.87
C LEU A 11 2.23 -8.95 -5.09
N SER A 12 2.30 -8.12 -6.12
CA SER A 12 1.49 -8.23 -7.35
C SER A 12 2.38 -8.16 -8.58
N PRO A 13 2.60 -9.30 -9.29
CA PRO A 13 3.39 -9.32 -10.52
C PRO A 13 2.85 -8.37 -11.59
N MET A 14 1.52 -8.31 -11.75
CA MET A 14 0.87 -7.41 -12.72
C MET A 14 1.17 -5.94 -12.43
N THR A 15 1.13 -5.54 -11.17
CA THR A 15 1.40 -4.15 -10.78
C THR A 15 2.90 -3.84 -10.86
N ARG A 16 3.78 -4.82 -10.63
CA ARG A 16 5.21 -4.66 -10.90
C ARG A 16 5.45 -4.37 -12.39
N SER A 17 4.88 -5.17 -13.30
CA SER A 17 4.99 -4.93 -14.73
C SER A 17 4.43 -3.59 -15.16
N TYR A 18 3.39 -3.09 -14.50
CA TYR A 18 2.90 -1.73 -14.72
C TYR A 18 3.97 -0.67 -14.41
N ASN A 19 4.71 -0.79 -13.30
CA ASN A 19 5.82 0.12 -12.99
C ASN A 19 6.94 0.03 -14.04
N ASP A 20 7.32 -1.19 -14.45
CA ASP A 20 8.37 -1.41 -15.46
C ASP A 20 8.02 -0.75 -16.80
N ILE A 21 6.75 -0.85 -17.22
CA ILE A 21 6.25 -0.18 -18.43
C ILE A 21 6.32 1.33 -18.26
N LEU A 22 5.91 1.89 -17.11
CA LEU A 22 5.99 3.32 -16.87
C LEU A 22 7.42 3.84 -16.93
N GLU A 23 8.39 3.12 -16.37
CA GLU A 23 9.81 3.48 -16.45
C GLU A 23 10.35 3.44 -17.89
N THR A 24 9.73 2.67 -18.77
CA THR A 24 10.13 2.55 -20.18
C THR A 24 9.54 3.66 -21.05
N ILE A 25 8.25 3.99 -20.88
CA ILE A 25 7.51 4.83 -21.84
C ILE A 25 7.46 6.33 -21.50
N LEU A 26 7.77 6.69 -20.25
CA LEU A 26 7.61 8.06 -19.75
C LEU A 26 8.88 8.93 -19.83
N PRO A 27 10.10 8.39 -19.68
CA PRO A 27 11.31 9.18 -19.86
C PRO A 27 11.59 9.53 -21.34
N PRO A 28 12.26 10.66 -21.61
CA PRO A 28 12.80 11.62 -20.64
C PRO A 28 11.81 12.68 -20.14
N GLU A 29 10.62 12.80 -20.75
CA GLU A 29 9.66 13.87 -20.45
C GLU A 29 9.14 13.82 -19.02
N ILE A 30 8.95 12.62 -18.48
CA ILE A 30 8.49 12.39 -17.11
C ILE A 30 9.43 11.38 -16.43
N LYS A 31 10.12 11.83 -15.38
CA LYS A 31 10.96 10.95 -14.57
C LYS A 31 10.11 10.09 -13.64
N VAL A 32 10.31 8.77 -13.69
CA VAL A 32 9.62 7.82 -12.82
C VAL A 32 10.47 7.54 -11.58
N HIS A 33 9.83 7.59 -10.42
CA HIS A 33 10.43 7.33 -9.11
C HIS A 33 9.67 6.22 -8.41
N VAL A 34 10.32 5.07 -8.22
CA VAL A 34 9.78 3.95 -7.44
C VAL A 34 10.19 4.11 -5.98
N LEU A 35 9.22 4.30 -5.10
CA LEU A 35 9.42 4.44 -3.66
C LEU A 35 9.33 3.08 -2.97
N ALA A 36 10.27 2.81 -2.06
CA ALA A 36 10.25 1.58 -1.27
C ALA A 36 8.92 1.42 -0.52
N ARG A 37 8.42 0.19 -0.45
CA ARG A 37 7.13 -0.08 0.18
C ARG A 37 7.20 0.13 1.69
N LYS A 38 6.20 0.84 2.24
CA LYS A 38 6.09 1.05 3.69
C LYS A 38 5.87 -0.27 4.41
N LYS A 39 6.58 -0.45 5.53
CA LYS A 39 6.48 -1.61 6.42
C LYS A 39 6.10 -1.15 7.83
N THR A 40 5.52 -2.05 8.62
CA THR A 40 5.34 -1.87 10.07
C THR A 40 6.69 -1.97 10.77
N GLU A 41 6.74 -1.63 12.06
CA GLU A 41 7.94 -1.79 12.89
C GLU A 41 8.41 -3.27 12.94
N GLN A 42 7.48 -4.21 12.82
CA GLN A 42 7.76 -5.65 12.76
C GLN A 42 8.12 -6.13 11.34
N HIS A 43 8.55 -5.23 10.45
CA HIS A 43 8.96 -5.51 9.07
C HIS A 43 7.87 -6.10 8.17
N GLN A 44 6.60 -6.06 8.59
CA GLN A 44 5.50 -6.53 7.77
C GLN A 44 5.16 -5.47 6.73
N VAL A 45 5.07 -5.85 5.46
CA VAL A 45 4.59 -4.96 4.40
C VAL A 45 3.21 -4.43 4.76
N ILE A 46 2.98 -3.12 4.59
CA ILE A 46 1.65 -2.52 4.72
C ILE A 46 0.95 -2.60 3.35
N SER A 47 -0.22 -3.24 3.30
CA SER A 47 -1.04 -3.31 2.08
C SER A 47 -2.53 -3.35 2.40
N ALA A 48 -3.33 -2.77 1.49
CA ALA A 48 -4.80 -2.77 1.63
C ALA A 48 -5.38 -4.19 1.66
N SER A 49 -4.78 -5.14 0.93
CA SER A 49 -5.19 -6.54 0.93
C SER A 49 -5.00 -7.20 2.30
N GLN A 50 -3.89 -6.93 2.99
CA GLN A 50 -3.68 -7.44 4.35
C GLN A 50 -4.60 -6.78 5.37
N VAL A 51 -4.85 -5.47 5.27
CA VAL A 51 -5.82 -4.77 6.12
C VAL A 51 -7.21 -5.40 5.98
N ARG A 52 -7.69 -5.63 4.75
CA ARG A 52 -8.98 -6.30 4.50
C ARG A 52 -9.00 -7.72 5.07
N LYS A 53 -7.94 -8.51 4.86
CA LYS A 53 -7.84 -9.87 5.43
C LYS A 53 -7.92 -9.87 6.95
N ALA A 54 -7.16 -8.99 7.62
CA ALA A 54 -7.18 -8.86 9.08
C ALA A 54 -8.56 -8.38 9.59
N TYR A 55 -9.19 -7.46 8.88
CA TYR A 55 -10.54 -6.97 9.21
C TYR A 55 -11.58 -8.07 9.16
N LEU A 56 -11.60 -8.85 8.08
CA LEU A 56 -12.50 -10.01 7.92
C LEU A 56 -12.23 -11.12 8.93
N ALA A 57 -10.96 -11.35 9.28
CA ALA A 57 -10.56 -12.32 10.31
C ALA A 57 -10.82 -11.83 11.76
N GLY A 58 -11.38 -10.63 11.91
CA GLY A 58 -11.68 -10.03 13.21
C GLY A 58 -10.47 -9.53 14.00
N GLN A 59 -9.29 -9.48 13.39
CA GLN A 59 -8.01 -9.15 14.02
C GLN A 59 -7.74 -7.63 14.01
N LEU A 60 -8.62 -6.85 14.64
CA LEU A 60 -8.54 -5.38 14.60
C LEU A 60 -7.22 -4.83 15.17
N GLU A 61 -6.68 -5.43 16.24
CA GLU A 61 -5.41 -4.98 16.84
C GLU A 61 -4.25 -4.99 15.84
N LYS A 62 -4.23 -5.93 14.88
CA LYS A 62 -3.20 -5.95 13.83
C LYS A 62 -3.34 -4.76 12.87
N ILE A 63 -4.56 -4.30 12.63
CA ILE A 63 -4.84 -3.20 11.70
C ILE A 63 -4.31 -1.88 12.25
N LYS A 64 -4.33 -1.68 13.57
CA LYS A 64 -3.82 -0.48 14.25
C LYS A 64 -2.40 -0.10 13.84
N TYR A 65 -1.56 -1.08 13.57
CA TYR A 65 -0.16 -0.87 13.14
C TYR A 65 0.00 -0.63 11.63
N MET A 66 -1.05 -0.81 10.84
CA MET A 66 -1.02 -0.74 9.38
C MET A 66 -1.66 0.52 8.81
N VAL A 67 -2.51 1.21 9.58
CA VAL A 67 -3.28 2.36 9.11
C VAL A 67 -3.19 3.52 10.11
N PRO A 68 -3.43 4.78 9.68
CA PRO A 68 -3.56 5.90 10.60
C PRO A 68 -4.70 5.69 11.60
N GLU A 69 -4.58 6.32 12.77
CA GLU A 69 -5.55 6.21 13.87
C GLU A 69 -6.99 6.52 13.42
N THR A 70 -7.18 7.54 12.60
CA THR A 70 -8.51 7.91 12.05
C THR A 70 -9.15 6.77 11.25
N THR A 71 -8.34 6.03 10.48
CA THR A 71 -8.81 4.88 9.70
C THR A 71 -9.07 3.68 10.61
N TYR A 72 -8.22 3.46 11.62
CA TYR A 72 -8.43 2.41 12.61
C TYR A 72 -9.75 2.58 13.35
N GLN A 73 -10.02 3.78 13.85
CA GLN A 73 -11.26 4.11 14.56
C GLN A 73 -12.49 3.96 13.66
N TYR A 74 -12.41 4.41 12.40
CA TYR A 74 -13.49 4.20 11.44
C TYR A 74 -13.81 2.70 11.25
N LEU A 75 -12.79 1.87 11.04
CA LEU A 75 -12.97 0.43 10.85
C LEU A 75 -13.53 -0.24 12.11
N LYS A 76 -13.02 0.10 13.29
CA LYS A 76 -13.53 -0.41 14.58
C LYS A 76 -15.02 -0.08 14.75
N ASN A 77 -15.39 1.19 14.62
CA ASN A 77 -16.77 1.66 14.74
C ASN A 77 -17.71 1.00 13.72
N LYS A 78 -17.22 0.74 12.50
CA LYS A 78 -18.02 0.08 11.45
C LYS A 78 -18.33 -1.39 11.75
N ARG A 79 -17.50 -2.07 12.54
CA ARG A 79 -17.69 -3.47 12.91
C ARG A 79 -18.59 -3.67 14.13
N GLU A 80 -18.64 -2.67 15.01
CA GLU A 80 -19.48 -2.67 16.22
C GLU A 80 -20.94 -2.28 15.94
N ARG A 81 -21.22 -1.81 14.71
CA ARG A 81 -22.56 -1.52 14.17
C ARG A 81 -23.08 -2.71 13.39
#